data_AF-A0A0A9DVR4-F1
#
_entry.id   AF-A0A0A9DVR4-F1
#
_cell.length_a   1.000
_cell.length_b   1.000
_cell.length_c   1.000
_cell.angle_alpha   90.00
_cell.angle_beta   90.00
_cell.angle_gamma   90.00
#
_symmetry.space_group_name_H-M   'P 1'
#
loop_
_entity.id
_entity.type
_entity.pdbx_description
1 polymer ?
#
loop_
_entity_poly.entity_id
_entity_poly.type
_entity_poly.pdbx_seq_one_letter_code
_entity_poly.pdbx_strand_id
1 'polypeptide(L)'
;MSAEGSGGVYFMQDATGQNNVAVFKPIDEEPMAENNPRGLPLSTDGEGMKRGTIVGEGALREVAAYILDHPVGDRKLGHGVGFSGVPPTALVRSLHRGKSFKIGSLQMFMKNSGSTEDMGPRAFPVKEVHKIAVLDIRLANADRHAGNILVCKEGEGGNYKLIPIDHGYCLPEKFEDCTFEWLYWPQAREPFSDETIAYIKSLDAEEDVKLLKFHGWELSPRCARVLRISTMLLKKGAARGLTPYDIGRILCRETVNMDSEIEDIIQEAEDAVLPGTSENMFLETVSEIIDRHLNKEFV
;
A
#
# COMPACT_ATOMS: atom_id res chain seq x y z
N MET A 1 -16.26 13.58 -12.46
CA MET A 1 -14.82 13.28 -12.41
C MET A 1 -14.21 14.17 -11.36
N SER A 2 -13.29 13.68 -10.53
CA SER A 2 -12.53 14.53 -9.60
C SER A 2 -11.79 15.61 -10.38
N ALA A 3 -11.63 16.80 -9.79
CA ALA A 3 -10.77 17.84 -10.36
C ALA A 3 -9.29 17.59 -10.08
N GLU A 4 -8.99 16.79 -9.05
CA GLU A 4 -7.66 16.48 -8.54
C GLU A 4 -7.16 15.10 -9.04
N GLY A 5 -5.87 14.86 -8.87
CA GLY A 5 -5.19 13.62 -9.29
C GLY A 5 -4.73 13.61 -10.75
N SER A 6 -3.88 12.62 -11.08
CA SER A 6 -3.21 12.45 -12.37
C SER A 6 -3.98 11.55 -13.36
N GLY A 7 -4.97 10.79 -12.89
CA GLY A 7 -5.78 9.87 -13.70
C GLY A 7 -7.28 10.19 -13.69
N GLY A 8 -8.05 9.32 -14.36
CA GLY A 8 -9.51 9.34 -14.33
C GLY A 8 -10.06 8.82 -13.01
N VAL A 9 -10.70 9.71 -12.24
CA VAL A 9 -11.36 9.36 -10.97
C VAL A 9 -12.82 9.80 -11.00
N TYR A 10 -13.74 8.87 -10.78
CA TYR A 10 -15.18 9.12 -10.92
C TYR A 10 -15.93 8.80 -9.64
N PHE A 11 -16.54 9.82 -9.04
CA PHE A 11 -17.51 9.61 -7.96
C PHE A 11 -18.81 9.07 -8.55
N MET A 12 -19.16 7.85 -8.16
CA MET A 12 -20.40 7.18 -8.51
C MET A 12 -21.45 7.59 -7.50
N GLN A 13 -22.61 8.05 -7.99
CA GLN A 13 -23.70 8.53 -7.15
C GLN A 13 -24.78 7.46 -6.98
N ASP A 14 -25.55 7.56 -5.90
CA ASP A 14 -26.79 6.80 -5.74
C ASP A 14 -27.83 7.15 -6.83
N ALA A 15 -28.93 6.42 -6.87
CA ALA A 15 -30.00 6.64 -7.86
C ALA A 15 -30.64 8.03 -7.79
N THR A 16 -30.48 8.76 -6.68
CA THR A 16 -31.00 10.11 -6.50
C THR A 16 -30.03 11.19 -7.01
N GLY A 17 -28.76 10.82 -7.22
CA GLY A 17 -27.69 11.76 -7.58
C GLY A 17 -27.22 12.65 -6.43
N GLN A 18 -27.67 12.41 -5.20
CA GLN A 18 -27.40 13.27 -4.05
C GLN A 18 -26.14 12.85 -3.28
N ASN A 19 -25.87 11.55 -3.18
CA ASN A 19 -24.74 11.04 -2.41
C ASN A 19 -23.79 10.24 -3.28
N ASN A 20 -22.49 10.43 -3.04
CA ASN A 20 -21.46 9.54 -3.58
C ASN A 20 -21.49 8.22 -2.80
N VAL A 21 -21.46 7.11 -3.52
CA VAL A 21 -21.50 5.74 -2.96
C VAL A 21 -20.25 4.93 -3.29
N ALA A 22 -19.53 5.29 -4.37
CA ALA A 22 -18.28 4.65 -4.74
C ALA A 22 -17.37 5.60 -5.52
N VAL A 23 -16.10 5.22 -5.61
CA VAL A 23 -15.08 5.85 -6.44
C VAL A 23 -14.65 4.82 -7.48
N PHE A 24 -14.79 5.16 -8.76
CA PHE A 24 -14.38 4.32 -9.88
C PHE A 24 -13.14 4.90 -10.56
N LYS A 25 -12.10 4.08 -10.75
CA LYS A 25 -10.85 4.44 -11.43
C LYS A 25 -10.61 3.50 -12.62
N PRO A 26 -10.88 3.93 -13.87
CA PRO A 26 -10.67 3.11 -15.06
C PRO A 26 -9.19 2.87 -15.34
N ILE A 27 -8.84 1.63 -15.70
CA ILE A 27 -7.47 1.21 -16.08
C ILE A 27 -6.94 2.03 -17.24
N ASP A 28 -7.77 2.27 -18.27
CA ASP A 28 -7.35 2.97 -19.48
C ASP A 28 -7.23 4.49 -19.30
N GLU A 29 -7.58 5.01 -18.12
CA GLU A 29 -7.50 6.42 -17.75
C GLU A 29 -6.46 6.67 -16.64
N GLU A 30 -5.68 5.66 -16.27
CA GLU A 30 -4.56 5.81 -15.35
C GLU A 30 -3.56 6.85 -15.89
N PRO A 31 -2.68 7.40 -15.03
CA PRO A 31 -1.59 8.25 -15.48
C PRO A 31 -0.76 7.54 -16.56
N MET A 32 -0.52 8.24 -17.67
CA MET A 32 0.22 7.73 -18.83
C MET A 32 -0.46 6.57 -19.60
N ALA A 33 -1.73 6.28 -19.33
CA ALA A 33 -2.55 5.33 -20.09
C ALA A 33 -3.18 5.96 -21.35
N GLU A 34 -3.63 5.11 -22.29
CA GLU A 34 -4.15 5.51 -23.62
C GLU A 34 -5.19 6.63 -23.59
N ASN A 35 -6.14 6.56 -22.64
CA ASN A 35 -7.27 7.49 -22.54
C ASN A 35 -7.15 8.42 -21.33
N ASN A 36 -5.93 8.70 -20.85
CA ASN A 36 -5.72 9.57 -19.71
C ASN A 36 -6.41 10.94 -19.90
N PRO A 37 -7.35 11.34 -19.02
CA PRO A 37 -8.14 12.56 -19.21
C PRO A 37 -7.38 13.84 -18.84
N ARG A 38 -6.15 13.73 -18.30
CA ARG A 38 -5.30 14.85 -17.88
C ARG A 38 -4.27 15.24 -18.94
N GLY A 39 -4.22 14.53 -20.06
CA GLY A 39 -3.29 14.83 -21.16
C GLY A 39 -1.84 14.53 -20.84
N LEU A 40 -1.58 13.61 -19.90
CA LEU A 40 -0.23 13.12 -19.64
C LEU A 40 0.30 12.31 -20.84
N PRO A 41 1.62 12.35 -21.10
CA PRO A 41 2.22 11.58 -22.18
C PRO A 41 2.05 10.07 -21.93
N LEU A 42 1.86 9.31 -23.00
CA LEU A 42 1.79 7.84 -22.94
C LEU A 42 3.12 7.25 -22.49
N SER A 43 3.05 6.19 -21.69
CA SER A 43 4.23 5.41 -21.34
C SER A 43 4.81 4.71 -22.58
N THR A 44 6.12 4.84 -22.78
CA THR A 44 6.83 4.27 -23.92
C THR A 44 7.42 2.89 -23.64
N ASP A 45 7.67 2.57 -22.38
CA ASP A 45 8.27 1.32 -21.88
C ASP A 45 7.32 0.53 -20.97
N GLY A 46 6.13 1.07 -20.69
CA GLY A 46 5.12 0.47 -19.82
C GLY A 46 5.25 0.88 -18.35
N GLU A 47 6.33 1.56 -17.95
CA GLU A 47 6.50 2.04 -16.58
C GLU A 47 5.52 3.19 -16.29
N GLY A 48 4.94 3.17 -15.08
CA GLY A 48 4.02 4.17 -14.57
C GLY A 48 4.73 5.38 -13.96
N MET A 49 3.97 6.23 -13.26
CA MET A 49 4.53 7.43 -12.60
C MET A 49 5.49 7.11 -11.46
N LYS A 50 5.31 5.98 -10.79
CA LYS A 50 6.19 5.50 -9.72
C LYS A 50 7.04 4.36 -10.26
N ARG A 51 8.34 4.41 -10.00
CA ARG A 51 9.30 3.42 -10.46
C ARG A 51 8.95 2.04 -9.97
N GLY A 52 9.05 1.06 -10.86
CA GLY A 52 8.62 -0.31 -10.59
C GLY A 52 7.09 -0.51 -10.59
N THR A 53 6.28 0.48 -11.01
CA THR A 53 4.85 0.27 -11.29
C THR A 53 4.60 0.22 -12.78
N ILE A 54 3.59 -0.53 -13.20
CA ILE A 54 3.23 -0.73 -14.62
C ILE A 54 1.91 0.00 -14.88
N VAL A 55 1.85 0.75 -15.99
CA VAL A 55 0.62 1.42 -16.43
C VAL A 55 -0.48 0.38 -16.67
N GLY A 56 -1.65 0.60 -16.08
CA GLY A 56 -2.82 -0.26 -16.23
C GLY A 56 -2.94 -1.34 -15.15
N GLU A 57 -2.02 -1.39 -14.19
CA GLU A 57 -2.11 -2.28 -13.02
C GLU A 57 -2.63 -1.59 -11.76
N GLY A 58 -2.84 -0.26 -11.78
CA GLY A 58 -3.27 0.50 -10.61
C GLY A 58 -4.59 -0.02 -10.03
N ALA A 59 -5.57 -0.34 -10.89
CA ALA A 59 -6.83 -0.94 -10.44
C ALA A 59 -6.66 -2.29 -9.72
N LEU A 60 -5.70 -3.12 -10.14
CA LEU A 60 -5.42 -4.41 -9.52
C LEU A 60 -4.76 -4.22 -8.15
N ARG A 61 -3.87 -3.23 -8.03
CA ARG A 61 -3.20 -2.84 -6.77
C ARG A 61 -4.18 -2.32 -5.73
N GLU A 62 -5.16 -1.51 -6.14
CA GLU A 62 -6.27 -1.06 -5.28
C GLU A 62 -7.08 -2.24 -4.71
N VAL A 63 -7.40 -3.22 -5.56
CA VAL A 63 -8.12 -4.43 -5.15
C VAL A 63 -7.26 -5.30 -4.23
N ALA A 64 -5.97 -5.44 -4.55
CA ALA A 64 -5.02 -6.19 -3.73
C ALA A 64 -4.87 -5.60 -2.33
N ALA A 65 -4.80 -4.28 -2.20
CA ALA A 65 -4.72 -3.62 -0.90
C ALA A 65 -5.93 -3.96 -0.02
N TYR A 66 -7.14 -3.97 -0.60
CA TYR A 66 -8.34 -4.39 0.13
C TYR A 66 -8.33 -5.88 0.50
N ILE A 67 -7.98 -6.76 -0.44
CA ILE A 67 -7.92 -8.21 -0.19
C ILE A 67 -6.90 -8.55 0.90
N LEU A 68 -5.74 -7.90 0.89
CA LEU A 68 -4.67 -8.15 1.84
C LEU A 68 -4.90 -7.47 3.19
N ASP A 69 -5.74 -6.44 3.26
CA ASP A 69 -6.21 -5.85 4.51
C ASP A 69 -7.23 -6.77 5.22
N HIS A 70 -6.78 -7.95 5.62
CA HIS A 70 -7.62 -8.92 6.31
C HIS A 70 -7.83 -8.54 7.79
N PRO A 71 -8.97 -8.90 8.41
CA PRO A 71 -9.23 -8.65 9.82
C PRO A 71 -8.22 -9.36 10.74
N VAL A 72 -8.17 -8.94 12.01
CA VAL A 72 -7.45 -9.67 13.07
C VAL A 72 -8.16 -11.01 13.31
N GLY A 73 -7.39 -12.11 13.31
CA GLY A 73 -7.93 -13.45 13.51
C GLY A 73 -8.19 -14.19 12.20
N ASP A 74 -9.44 -14.61 11.96
CA ASP A 74 -9.73 -15.56 10.88
C ASP A 74 -9.70 -14.93 9.48
N ARG A 75 -8.59 -15.19 8.79
CA ARG A 75 -8.34 -14.84 7.38
C ARG A 75 -9.37 -15.42 6.41
N LYS A 76 -10.08 -16.49 6.79
CA LYS A 76 -10.92 -17.27 5.87
C LYS A 76 -12.38 -16.83 5.84
N LEU A 77 -12.86 -16.15 6.88
CA LEU A 77 -14.29 -15.85 7.01
C LEU A 77 -14.73 -14.57 6.30
N GLY A 78 -13.82 -13.67 5.88
CA GLY A 78 -14.15 -12.53 5.00
C GLY A 78 -15.24 -11.55 5.51
N HIS A 79 -15.69 -11.67 6.76
CA HIS A 79 -16.85 -10.96 7.30
C HIS A 79 -16.49 -9.87 8.32
N GLY A 80 -15.24 -9.40 8.32
CA GLY A 80 -14.75 -8.36 9.23
C GLY A 80 -14.19 -7.15 8.49
N VAL A 81 -14.16 -6.00 9.17
CA VAL A 81 -13.41 -4.83 8.71
C VAL A 81 -11.92 -5.18 8.74
N GLY A 82 -11.21 -4.86 7.66
CA GLY A 82 -9.77 -5.05 7.58
C GLY A 82 -9.02 -4.35 8.71
N PHE A 83 -7.83 -4.85 9.03
CA PHE A 83 -7.00 -4.32 10.13
C PHE A 83 -6.74 -2.81 9.99
N SER A 84 -6.46 -2.36 8.77
CA SER A 84 -6.11 -1.00 8.39
C SER A 84 -7.36 -0.19 8.03
N GLY A 85 -8.42 -0.88 7.60
CA GLY A 85 -9.69 -0.29 7.23
C GLY A 85 -9.72 0.20 5.79
N VAL A 86 -9.03 -0.47 4.87
CA VAL A 86 -9.16 -0.22 3.42
C VAL A 86 -10.63 -0.42 3.04
N PRO A 87 -11.29 0.57 2.40
CA PRO A 87 -12.68 0.41 2.03
C PRO A 87 -12.87 -0.74 1.03
N PRO A 88 -14.02 -1.44 1.06
CA PRO A 88 -14.36 -2.46 0.09
C PRO A 88 -14.06 -2.04 -1.34
N THR A 89 -13.18 -2.78 -1.99
CA THR A 89 -12.69 -2.46 -3.34
C THR A 89 -12.79 -3.70 -4.22
N ALA A 90 -13.41 -3.55 -5.39
CA ALA A 90 -13.57 -4.63 -6.36
C ALA A 90 -13.16 -4.20 -7.76
N LEU A 91 -12.67 -5.15 -8.55
CA LEU A 91 -12.49 -4.94 -9.99
C LEU A 91 -13.86 -5.06 -10.66
N VAL A 92 -14.28 -4.03 -11.39
CA VAL A 92 -15.59 -4.02 -12.04
C VAL A 92 -15.48 -3.63 -13.50
N ARG A 93 -16.48 -4.06 -14.27
CA ARG A 93 -16.76 -3.57 -15.61
C ARG A 93 -17.92 -2.60 -15.55
N SER A 94 -17.66 -1.33 -15.85
CA SER A 94 -18.64 -0.24 -15.83
C SER A 94 -19.02 0.21 -17.24
N LEU A 95 -20.27 0.62 -17.41
CA LEU A 95 -20.82 1.18 -18.64
C LEU A 95 -21.48 2.52 -18.32
N HIS A 96 -21.02 3.60 -18.95
CA HIS A 96 -21.61 4.92 -18.76
C HIS A 96 -22.27 5.43 -20.05
N ARG A 97 -23.57 5.75 -19.98
CA ARG A 97 -24.37 6.36 -21.07
C ARG A 97 -24.26 5.63 -22.42
N GLY A 98 -24.19 4.30 -22.41
CA GLY A 98 -24.14 3.49 -23.64
C GLY A 98 -22.85 3.61 -24.46
N LYS A 99 -21.75 4.11 -23.87
CA LYS A 99 -20.41 4.12 -24.48
C LYS A 99 -19.74 2.73 -24.42
N SER A 100 -18.44 2.63 -24.72
CA SER A 100 -17.66 1.43 -24.48
C SER A 100 -17.60 1.07 -22.99
N PHE A 101 -17.46 -0.23 -22.70
CA PHE A 101 -17.19 -0.69 -21.34
C PHE A 101 -15.80 -0.26 -20.89
N LYS A 102 -15.68 0.10 -19.61
CA LYS A 102 -14.41 0.35 -18.94
C LYS A 102 -14.21 -0.63 -17.81
N ILE A 103 -13.00 -1.13 -17.65
CA ILE A 103 -12.60 -1.96 -16.51
C ILE A 103 -11.79 -1.07 -15.56
N GLY A 104 -12.04 -1.21 -14.26
CA GLY A 104 -11.39 -0.36 -13.26
C GLY A 104 -11.69 -0.82 -11.84
N SER A 105 -11.00 -0.23 -10.87
CA SER A 105 -11.30 -0.44 -9.46
C SER A 105 -12.54 0.36 -9.07
N LEU A 106 -13.42 -0.25 -8.28
CA LEU A 106 -14.57 0.39 -7.66
C LEU A 106 -14.43 0.25 -6.15
N GLN A 107 -14.09 1.34 -5.49
CA GLN A 107 -13.94 1.42 -4.05
C GLN A 107 -15.17 2.07 -3.42
N MET A 108 -15.67 1.53 -2.31
CA MET A 108 -16.76 2.12 -1.56
C MET A 108 -16.40 3.54 -1.09
N PHE A 109 -17.28 4.50 -1.34
CA PHE A 109 -17.06 5.87 -0.89
C PHE A 109 -17.30 5.96 0.61
N MET A 110 -16.31 6.45 1.35
CA MET A 110 -16.39 6.63 2.80
C MET A 110 -16.74 8.07 3.12
N LYS A 111 -17.85 8.30 3.83
CA LYS A 111 -18.18 9.63 4.35
C LYS A 111 -17.09 10.07 5.33
N ASN A 112 -16.45 11.19 5.04
CA ASN A 112 -15.29 11.70 5.76
C ASN A 112 -15.40 13.21 6.02
N SER A 113 -14.43 13.76 6.73
CA SER A 113 -14.31 15.16 7.13
C SER A 113 -13.07 15.84 6.50
N GLY A 114 -12.57 15.32 5.37
CA GLY A 114 -11.34 15.77 4.71
C GLY A 114 -10.22 14.73 4.77
N SER A 115 -9.07 15.08 4.19
CA SER A 115 -7.82 14.32 4.30
C SER A 115 -7.00 14.76 5.52
N THR A 116 -5.86 14.11 5.78
CA THR A 116 -4.96 14.54 6.84
C THR A 116 -4.12 15.77 6.46
N GLU A 117 -4.18 16.27 5.23
CA GLU A 117 -3.45 17.48 4.78
C GLU A 117 -3.89 18.75 5.53
N ASP A 118 -5.17 18.80 5.88
CA ASP A 118 -5.77 19.95 6.55
C ASP A 118 -5.65 19.88 8.09
N MET A 119 -4.95 18.90 8.64
CA MET A 119 -4.91 18.62 10.09
C MET A 119 -3.49 18.39 10.62
N GLY A 120 -3.23 18.85 11.83
CA GLY A 120 -1.97 18.58 12.52
C GLY A 120 -1.90 17.12 13.01
N PRO A 121 -0.80 16.38 12.74
CA PRO A 121 -0.75 14.93 12.96
C PRO A 121 -0.87 14.53 14.44
N ARG A 122 -0.56 15.42 15.38
CA ARG A 122 -0.67 15.18 16.83
C ARG A 122 -2.08 14.81 17.31
N ALA A 123 -3.11 15.15 16.53
CA ALA A 123 -4.49 14.84 16.87
C ALA A 123 -4.87 13.37 16.61
N PHE A 124 -4.09 12.65 15.80
CA PHE A 124 -4.44 11.30 15.37
C PHE A 124 -4.09 10.25 16.43
N PRO A 125 -4.99 9.28 16.71
CA PRO A 125 -4.69 8.17 17.61
C PRO A 125 -3.52 7.30 17.10
N VAL A 126 -2.63 6.88 18.00
CA VAL A 126 -1.48 6.02 17.69
C VAL A 126 -1.91 4.76 16.94
N LYS A 127 -2.97 4.09 17.40
CA LYS A 127 -3.53 2.88 16.77
C LYS A 127 -3.92 3.10 15.30
N GLU A 128 -4.47 4.26 14.98
CA GLU A 128 -4.92 4.58 13.62
C GLU A 128 -3.76 4.87 12.67
N VAL A 129 -2.65 5.41 13.17
CA VAL A 129 -1.43 5.58 12.38
C VAL A 129 -0.73 4.23 12.19
N HIS A 130 -0.62 3.43 13.26
CA HIS A 130 0.06 2.13 13.22
C HIS A 130 -0.58 1.14 12.26
N LYS A 131 -1.92 1.10 12.19
CA LYS A 131 -2.59 0.19 11.25
C LYS A 131 -2.29 0.52 9.78
N ILE A 132 -2.18 1.80 9.44
CA ILE A 132 -1.82 2.26 8.09
C ILE A 132 -0.34 1.94 7.83
N ALA A 133 0.53 2.20 8.80
CA ALA A 133 1.95 1.90 8.69
C ALA A 133 2.22 0.42 8.42
N VAL A 134 1.52 -0.49 9.12
CA VAL A 134 1.62 -1.93 8.89
C VAL A 134 1.27 -2.30 7.45
N LEU A 135 0.17 -1.76 6.90
CA LEU A 135 -0.23 -2.03 5.53
C LEU A 135 0.77 -1.44 4.53
N ASP A 136 1.14 -0.18 4.68
CA ASP A 136 2.00 0.51 3.73
C ASP A 136 3.41 -0.08 3.70
N ILE A 137 3.98 -0.46 4.85
CA ILE A 137 5.26 -1.18 4.90
C ILE A 137 5.10 -2.51 4.18
N ARG A 138 4.09 -3.33 4.56
CA ARG A 138 3.87 -4.64 3.95
C ARG A 138 3.70 -4.56 2.43
N LEU A 139 2.99 -3.56 1.94
CA LEU A 139 2.74 -3.39 0.51
C LEU A 139 3.79 -2.52 -0.20
N ALA A 140 4.83 -2.03 0.50
CA ALA A 140 5.83 -1.12 -0.05
C ALA A 140 5.19 0.04 -0.84
N ASN A 141 4.27 0.77 -0.20
CA ASN A 141 3.50 1.82 -0.85
C ASN A 141 4.40 2.97 -1.33
N ALA A 142 4.34 3.29 -2.63
CA ALA A 142 5.16 4.34 -3.24
C ALA A 142 4.48 5.72 -3.25
N ASP A 143 3.30 5.87 -2.65
CA ASP A 143 2.53 7.12 -2.72
C ASP A 143 1.64 7.38 -1.49
N ARG A 144 2.05 6.96 -0.28
CA ARG A 144 1.30 7.35 0.92
C ARG A 144 1.64 8.79 1.32
N HIS A 145 0.91 9.74 0.77
CA HIS A 145 0.88 11.13 1.23
C HIS A 145 -0.37 11.43 2.08
N ALA A 146 -0.40 12.58 2.75
CA ALA A 146 -1.50 12.98 3.64
C ALA A 146 -2.87 13.04 2.93
N GLY A 147 -2.91 13.42 1.65
CA GLY A 147 -4.12 13.39 0.83
C GLY A 147 -4.74 12.00 0.65
N ASN A 148 -3.92 10.94 0.79
CA ASN A 148 -4.36 9.56 0.65
C ASN A 148 -4.83 8.94 1.99
N ILE A 149 -4.98 9.75 3.04
CA ILE A 149 -5.51 9.32 4.33
C ILE A 149 -6.72 10.18 4.67
N LEU A 150 -7.91 9.59 4.65
CA LEU A 150 -9.13 10.30 5.01
C LEU A 150 -9.32 10.31 6.53
N VAL A 151 -9.94 11.38 7.02
CA VAL A 151 -10.28 11.55 8.43
C VAL A 151 -11.79 11.44 8.61
N CYS A 152 -12.23 10.55 9.49
CA CYS A 152 -13.61 10.45 9.96
C CYS A 152 -13.67 10.81 11.44
N LYS A 153 -14.55 11.75 11.81
CA LYS A 153 -14.82 12.09 13.21
C LYS A 153 -15.93 11.18 13.75
N GLU A 154 -15.62 10.40 14.78
CA GLU A 154 -16.62 9.64 15.53
C GLU A 154 -17.11 10.47 16.73
N GLY A 155 -18.32 11.04 16.60
CA GLY A 155 -18.98 11.81 17.66
C GLY A 155 -18.37 13.19 17.93
N GLU A 156 -18.85 13.86 18.98
CA GLU A 156 -18.40 15.21 19.37
C GLU A 156 -17.07 15.23 20.12
N GLY A 157 -16.50 14.05 20.45
CA GLY A 157 -15.36 13.90 21.37
C GLY A 157 -13.96 13.85 20.75
N GLY A 158 -13.79 14.12 19.45
CA GLY A 158 -12.45 14.15 18.82
C GLY A 158 -11.80 12.79 18.60
N ASN A 159 -12.57 11.70 18.62
CA ASN A 159 -12.07 10.39 18.21
C ASN A 159 -11.97 10.35 16.68
N TYR A 160 -10.75 10.45 16.17
CA TYR A 160 -10.47 10.33 14.76
C TYR A 160 -10.30 8.88 14.35
N LYS A 161 -10.96 8.51 13.26
CA LYS A 161 -10.69 7.29 12.51
C LYS A 161 -10.03 7.66 11.20
N LEU A 162 -8.91 7.04 10.88
CA LEU A 162 -8.18 7.21 9.64
C LEU A 162 -8.55 6.08 8.68
N ILE A 163 -8.76 6.44 7.41
CA ILE A 163 -9.11 5.50 6.35
C ILE A 163 -8.06 5.65 5.24
N PRO A 164 -7.19 4.64 5.04
CA PRO A 164 -6.27 4.65 3.92
C PRO A 164 -7.05 4.42 2.62
N ILE A 165 -6.81 5.29 1.63
CA ILE A 165 -7.33 5.17 0.27
C ILE A 165 -6.19 5.25 -0.72
N ASP A 166 -6.49 5.08 -2.01
CA ASP A 166 -5.53 5.30 -3.10
C ASP A 166 -4.25 4.44 -3.02
N HIS A 167 -4.42 3.14 -3.26
CA HIS A 167 -3.32 2.16 -3.24
C HIS A 167 -2.84 1.80 -4.65
N GLY A 168 -3.11 2.65 -5.65
CA GLY A 168 -2.73 2.39 -7.04
C GLY A 168 -1.21 2.22 -7.25
N TYR A 169 -0.39 2.70 -6.32
CA TYR A 169 1.07 2.64 -6.35
C TYR A 169 1.70 1.76 -5.26
N CYS A 170 0.96 0.78 -4.72
CA CYS A 170 1.56 -0.24 -3.84
C CYS A 170 2.00 -1.49 -4.62
N LEU A 171 2.81 -2.36 -4.01
CA LEU A 171 3.38 -3.61 -4.54
C LEU A 171 4.31 -3.43 -5.75
N PRO A 172 5.19 -2.43 -5.80
CA PRO A 172 6.06 -2.19 -6.95
C PRO A 172 7.03 -3.35 -7.20
N GLU A 173 7.68 -3.35 -8.37
CA GLU A 173 8.77 -4.29 -8.70
C GLU A 173 10.09 -3.98 -7.97
N LYS A 174 10.22 -2.78 -7.38
CA LYS A 174 11.41 -2.26 -6.70
C LYS A 174 11.01 -1.32 -5.55
N PHE A 175 11.90 -1.12 -4.58
CA PHE A 175 11.63 -0.26 -3.40
C PHE A 175 11.89 1.24 -3.63
N GLU A 176 12.50 1.62 -4.76
CA GLU A 176 13.04 2.95 -5.05
C GLU A 176 12.14 4.15 -4.67
N ASP A 177 10.83 4.05 -4.88
CA ASP A 177 9.88 5.17 -4.65
C ASP A 177 9.01 5.01 -3.38
N CYS A 178 9.33 4.08 -2.47
CA CYS A 178 8.57 3.91 -1.21
C CYS A 178 8.44 5.24 -0.46
N THR A 179 7.22 5.66 -0.18
CA THR A 179 6.93 6.98 0.39
C THR A 179 5.88 6.88 1.48
N PHE A 180 6.24 7.29 2.70
CA PHE A 180 5.39 7.22 3.89
C PHE A 180 5.30 8.56 4.61
N GLU A 181 4.20 9.29 4.45
CA GLU A 181 3.96 10.55 5.17
C GLU A 181 3.94 10.37 6.69
N TRP A 182 3.36 9.26 7.17
CA TRP A 182 3.25 8.99 8.60
C TRP A 182 4.61 8.78 9.28
N LEU A 183 5.70 8.58 8.53
CA LEU A 183 7.05 8.45 9.07
C LEU A 183 7.47 9.68 9.89
N TYR A 184 6.97 10.85 9.52
CA TYR A 184 7.28 12.12 10.18
C TYR A 184 6.34 12.47 11.33
N TRP A 185 5.35 11.62 11.62
CA TRP A 185 4.38 11.84 12.67
C TRP A 185 4.87 11.26 14.00
N PRO A 186 4.61 11.91 15.15
CA PRO A 186 5.11 11.45 16.44
C PRO A 186 4.65 10.03 16.78
N GLN A 187 3.46 9.63 16.34
CA GLN A 187 2.88 8.30 16.55
C GLN A 187 3.72 7.18 15.92
N ALA A 188 4.47 7.45 14.85
CA ALA A 188 5.32 6.44 14.22
C ALA A 188 6.52 6.05 15.10
N ARG A 189 6.88 6.89 16.07
CA ARG A 189 7.96 6.62 17.04
C ARG A 189 7.48 5.94 18.32
N GLU A 190 6.20 5.63 18.41
CA GLU A 190 5.64 4.85 19.52
C GLU A 190 5.73 3.35 19.20
N PRO A 191 5.98 2.48 20.19
CA PRO A 191 6.05 1.04 19.99
C PRO A 191 4.70 0.47 19.57
N PHE A 192 4.72 -0.57 18.73
CA PHE A 192 3.51 -1.30 18.38
C PHE A 192 2.83 -1.90 19.62
N SER A 193 1.50 -1.90 19.63
CA SER A 193 0.74 -2.62 20.65
C SER A 193 0.86 -4.14 20.51
N ASP A 194 0.61 -4.90 21.57
CA ASP A 194 0.60 -6.37 21.53
C ASP A 194 -0.38 -6.92 20.48
N GLU A 195 -1.54 -6.27 20.32
CA GLU A 195 -2.53 -6.61 19.30
C GLU A 195 -1.96 -6.44 17.89
N THR A 196 -1.25 -5.33 17.64
CA THR A 196 -0.58 -5.05 16.37
C THR A 196 0.56 -6.03 16.09
N ILE A 197 1.37 -6.35 17.11
CA ILE A 197 2.47 -7.33 16.99
C ILE A 197 1.90 -8.72 16.67
N ALA A 198 0.81 -9.12 17.32
CA ALA A 198 0.13 -10.39 17.02
C ALA A 198 -0.40 -10.44 15.58
N TYR A 199 -0.98 -9.33 15.09
CA TYR A 199 -1.39 -9.21 13.70
C TYR A 199 -0.21 -9.34 12.74
N ILE A 200 0.86 -8.57 12.94
CA ILE A 200 2.08 -8.61 12.12
C ILE A 200 2.66 -10.04 12.09
N LYS A 201 2.74 -10.70 13.25
CA LYS A 201 3.24 -12.08 13.36
C LYS A 201 2.43 -13.07 12.52
N SER A 202 1.13 -12.85 12.38
CA SER A 202 0.23 -13.68 11.58
C SER A 202 0.39 -13.52 10.07
N LEU A 203 1.03 -12.44 9.59
CA LEU A 203 1.22 -12.14 8.16
C LEU A 203 2.01 -13.25 7.46
N ASP A 204 1.64 -13.58 6.21
CA ASP A 204 2.26 -14.66 5.44
C ASP A 204 2.25 -14.32 3.95
N ALA A 205 3.41 -13.96 3.42
CA ALA A 205 3.53 -13.50 2.05
C ALA A 205 3.22 -14.59 1.02
N GLU A 206 3.44 -15.88 1.31
CA GLU A 206 3.11 -16.94 0.35
C GLU A 206 1.61 -17.17 0.26
N GLU A 207 0.92 -17.12 1.41
CA GLU A 207 -0.55 -17.18 1.41
C GLU A 207 -1.15 -15.93 0.75
N ASP A 208 -0.53 -14.76 0.92
CA ASP A 208 -0.95 -13.53 0.25
C ASP A 208 -0.81 -13.61 -1.27
N VAL A 209 0.33 -14.09 -1.78
CA VAL A 209 0.55 -14.30 -3.22
C VAL A 209 -0.49 -15.28 -3.80
N LYS A 210 -0.76 -16.40 -3.10
CA LYS A 210 -1.79 -17.36 -3.52
C LYS A 210 -3.18 -16.75 -3.51
N LEU A 211 -3.49 -15.93 -2.51
CA LEU A 211 -4.78 -15.26 -2.38
C LEU A 211 -5.02 -14.27 -3.52
N LEU A 212 -4.03 -13.43 -3.86
CA LEU A 212 -4.12 -12.52 -5.00
C LEU A 212 -4.31 -13.28 -6.31
N LYS A 213 -3.56 -14.37 -6.52
CA LYS A 213 -3.71 -15.24 -7.70
C LYS A 213 -5.11 -15.85 -7.76
N PHE A 214 -5.66 -16.29 -6.64
CA PHE A 214 -7.04 -16.79 -6.55
C PHE A 214 -8.08 -15.73 -6.95
N HIS A 215 -7.83 -14.47 -6.59
CA HIS A 215 -8.68 -13.33 -6.95
C HIS A 215 -8.38 -12.75 -8.36
N GLY A 216 -7.53 -13.42 -9.14
CA GLY A 216 -7.33 -13.11 -10.56
C GLY A 216 -6.17 -12.18 -10.87
N TRP A 217 -5.31 -11.85 -9.89
CA TRP A 217 -4.06 -11.13 -10.15
C TRP A 217 -2.85 -12.00 -9.83
N GLU A 218 -2.15 -12.43 -10.87
CA GLU A 218 -0.87 -13.12 -10.75
C GLU A 218 0.26 -12.08 -10.69
N LEU A 219 0.80 -11.85 -9.49
CA LEU A 219 1.93 -10.94 -9.30
C LEU A 219 3.12 -11.35 -10.17
N SER A 220 3.80 -10.35 -10.74
CA SER A 220 5.11 -10.60 -11.34
C SER A 220 6.08 -11.15 -10.27
N PRO A 221 7.08 -11.96 -10.66
CA PRO A 221 8.07 -12.46 -9.70
C PRO A 221 8.73 -11.35 -8.87
N ARG A 222 8.92 -10.16 -9.47
CA ARG A 222 9.49 -8.99 -8.81
C ARG A 222 8.55 -8.36 -7.78
N CYS A 223 7.28 -8.15 -8.12
CA CYS A 223 6.28 -7.68 -7.16
C CYS A 223 6.13 -8.67 -5.98
N ALA A 224 6.11 -9.98 -6.27
CA ALA A 224 6.02 -11.01 -5.24
C ALA A 224 7.26 -11.02 -4.34
N ARG A 225 8.46 -10.79 -4.89
CA ARG A 225 9.70 -10.62 -4.12
C ARG A 225 9.62 -9.42 -3.18
N VAL A 226 9.18 -8.26 -3.67
CA VAL A 226 8.98 -7.04 -2.84
C VAL A 226 8.04 -7.34 -1.67
N LEU A 227 6.88 -7.94 -1.92
CA LEU A 227 5.92 -8.33 -0.87
C LEU A 227 6.54 -9.28 0.18
N ARG A 228 7.36 -10.24 -0.24
CA ARG A 228 8.04 -11.18 0.67
C ARG A 228 9.05 -10.46 1.54
N ILE A 229 9.91 -9.64 0.95
CA ILE A 229 10.96 -8.92 1.65
C ILE A 229 10.37 -7.89 2.63
N SER A 230 9.38 -7.11 2.20
CA SER A 230 8.71 -6.11 3.04
C SER A 230 7.98 -6.76 4.23
N THR A 231 7.27 -7.87 3.99
CA THR A 231 6.60 -8.64 5.04
C THR A 231 7.62 -9.22 6.02
N MET A 232 8.74 -9.73 5.52
CA MET A 232 9.82 -10.28 6.33
C MET A 232 10.46 -9.21 7.22
N LEU A 233 10.78 -8.05 6.65
CA LEU A 233 11.35 -6.90 7.37
C LEU A 233 10.40 -6.43 8.46
N LEU A 234 9.11 -6.24 8.15
CA LEU A 234 8.08 -5.85 9.10
C LEU A 234 7.99 -6.83 10.27
N LYS A 235 7.96 -8.14 9.98
CA LYS A 235 7.90 -9.18 11.03
C LYS A 235 9.15 -9.21 11.89
N LYS A 236 10.34 -9.13 11.29
CA LYS A 236 11.63 -9.15 12.00
C LYS A 236 11.85 -7.90 12.85
N GLY A 237 11.44 -6.73 12.36
CA GLY A 237 11.51 -5.47 13.09
C GLY A 237 10.54 -5.43 14.27
N ALA A 238 9.26 -5.77 14.04
CA ALA A 238 8.27 -5.81 15.12
C ALA A 238 8.64 -6.81 16.23
N ALA A 239 9.20 -7.97 15.87
CA ALA A 239 9.68 -8.95 16.84
C ALA A 239 10.87 -8.46 17.71
N ARG A 240 11.59 -7.43 17.26
CA ARG A 240 12.68 -6.77 17.99
C ARG A 240 12.22 -5.52 18.76
N GLY A 241 10.91 -5.22 18.75
CA GLY A 241 10.37 -4.03 19.41
C GLY A 241 10.62 -2.73 18.65
N LEU A 242 11.02 -2.80 17.37
CA LEU A 242 11.20 -1.62 16.54
C LEU A 242 9.86 -0.94 16.27
N THR A 243 9.89 0.40 16.20
CA THR A 243 8.71 1.24 15.96
C THR A 243 8.38 1.27 14.46
N PRO A 244 7.17 1.72 14.06
CA PRO A 244 6.87 1.98 12.64
C PRO A 244 7.91 2.89 11.98
N TYR A 245 8.44 3.88 12.69
CA TYR A 245 9.48 4.77 12.20
C TYR A 245 10.76 4.01 11.87
N ASP A 246 11.24 3.19 12.80
CA ASP A 246 12.49 2.43 12.66
C ASP A 246 12.43 1.45 11.48
N ILE A 247 11.27 0.83 11.24
CA ILE A 247 11.08 -0.08 10.11
C ILE A 247 10.85 0.71 8.81
N GLY A 248 10.00 1.74 8.84
CA GLY A 248 9.63 2.51 7.66
C GLY A 248 10.80 3.25 7.03
N ARG A 249 11.73 3.79 7.84
CA ARG A 249 12.92 4.48 7.34
C ARG A 249 13.84 3.59 6.50
N ILE A 250 13.85 2.27 6.77
CA ILE A 250 14.66 1.31 6.01
C ILE A 250 14.17 1.21 4.56
N LEU A 251 12.87 1.40 4.31
CA LEU A 251 12.29 1.34 2.96
C LEU A 251 12.38 2.67 2.20
N CYS A 252 12.41 3.80 2.89
CA CYS A 252 12.35 5.11 2.26
C CYS A 252 13.74 5.67 1.99
N ARG A 253 13.98 6.14 0.76
CA ARG A 253 15.18 6.91 0.42
C ARG A 253 15.17 8.25 1.15
N GLU A 254 16.31 8.66 1.71
CA GLU A 254 16.45 9.99 2.33
C GLU A 254 16.43 11.11 1.28
N THR A 255 16.99 10.83 0.10
CA THR A 255 16.95 11.72 -1.07
C THR A 255 16.82 10.87 -2.34
N VAL A 256 16.34 11.46 -3.44
CA VAL A 256 16.17 10.75 -4.72
C VAL A 256 17.46 10.14 -5.29
N ASN A 257 18.63 10.55 -4.81
CA ASN A 257 19.94 10.08 -5.29
C ASN A 257 20.64 9.13 -4.32
N MET A 258 20.02 8.80 -3.19
CA MET A 258 20.58 7.88 -2.21
C MET A 258 19.66 6.68 -2.09
N ASP A 259 20.21 5.50 -2.37
CA ASP A 259 19.51 4.24 -2.18
C ASP A 259 19.07 4.09 -0.72
N SER A 260 17.92 3.47 -0.54
CA SER A 260 17.39 3.15 0.79
C SER A 260 18.14 1.97 1.39
N GLU A 261 18.09 1.83 2.71
CA GLU A 261 18.77 0.73 3.41
C GLU A 261 18.26 -0.64 2.91
N ILE A 262 16.98 -0.76 2.52
CA ILE A 262 16.46 -2.00 1.93
C ILE A 262 17.04 -2.31 0.55
N GLU A 263 17.37 -1.28 -0.24
CA GLU A 263 18.01 -1.45 -1.55
C GLU A 263 19.45 -1.92 -1.38
N ASP A 264 20.18 -1.36 -0.42
CA ASP A 264 21.53 -1.82 -0.04
C ASP A 264 21.51 -3.28 0.44
N ILE A 265 20.53 -3.65 1.27
CA ILE A 265 20.33 -5.04 1.75
C ILE A 265 20.09 -6.00 0.57
N ILE A 266 19.27 -5.58 -0.41
CA ILE A 266 18.98 -6.39 -1.60
C ILE A 266 20.22 -6.51 -2.47
N GLN A 267 20.95 -5.42 -2.68
CA GLN A 267 22.20 -5.43 -3.46
C GLN A 267 23.26 -6.32 -2.80
N GLU A 268 23.41 -6.25 -1.47
CA GLU A 268 24.32 -7.14 -0.73
C GLU A 268 23.92 -8.62 -0.91
N ALA A 269 22.62 -8.93 -0.91
CA ALA A 269 22.15 -10.28 -1.16
C ALA A 269 22.42 -10.75 -2.60
N GLU A 270 22.24 -9.86 -3.59
CA GLU A 270 22.52 -10.14 -5.00
C GLU A 270 24.02 -10.42 -5.22
N ASP A 271 24.89 -9.66 -4.56
CA ASP A 271 26.35 -9.84 -4.64
C ASP A 271 26.82 -11.12 -3.91
N ALA A 272 26.06 -11.59 -2.91
CA ALA A 272 26.38 -12.77 -2.12
C ALA A 272 25.96 -14.10 -2.79
N VAL A 273 25.05 -14.07 -3.76
CA VAL A 273 24.54 -15.28 -4.44
C VAL A 273 25.08 -15.43 -5.86
N LEU A 274 25.17 -16.67 -6.34
CA LEU A 274 25.58 -16.95 -7.72
C LEU A 274 24.43 -16.69 -8.71
N PRO A 275 24.72 -16.33 -9.98
CA PRO A 275 23.71 -16.27 -11.02
C PRO A 275 22.94 -17.60 -11.14
N GLY A 276 21.60 -17.52 -11.20
CA GLY A 276 20.73 -18.70 -11.28
C GLY A 276 20.38 -19.34 -9.93
N THR A 277 20.77 -18.72 -8.81
CA THR A 277 20.31 -19.09 -7.47
C THR A 277 18.77 -19.08 -7.41
N SER A 278 18.19 -20.03 -6.68
CA SER A 278 16.74 -20.12 -6.53
C SER A 278 16.20 -18.94 -5.71
N GLU A 279 14.94 -18.57 -5.96
CA GLU A 279 14.27 -17.48 -5.23
C GLU A 279 14.30 -17.73 -3.70
N ASN A 280 14.11 -18.97 -3.27
CA ASN A 280 14.13 -19.31 -1.84
C ASN A 280 15.49 -19.05 -1.20
N MET A 281 16.57 -19.47 -1.85
CA MET A 281 17.94 -19.26 -1.33
C MET A 281 18.31 -17.78 -1.34
N PHE A 282 17.86 -17.03 -2.34
CA PHE A 282 18.01 -15.56 -2.36
C PHE A 282 17.28 -14.92 -1.16
N LEU A 283 16.03 -15.30 -0.90
CA LEU A 283 15.25 -14.77 0.21
C LEU A 283 15.79 -15.19 1.59
N GLU A 284 16.37 -16.38 1.71
CA GLU A 284 17.11 -16.81 2.90
C GLU A 284 18.33 -15.91 3.14
N THR A 285 19.08 -15.59 2.08
CA THR A 285 20.22 -14.67 2.15
C THR A 285 19.79 -13.27 2.58
N VAL A 286 18.73 -12.72 1.98
CA VAL A 286 18.13 -11.43 2.39
C VAL A 286 17.70 -11.47 3.86
N SER A 287 17.07 -12.56 4.32
CA SER A 287 16.64 -12.74 5.71
C SER A 287 17.80 -12.63 6.71
N GLU A 288 18.94 -13.27 6.40
CA GLU A 288 20.15 -13.21 7.23
C GLU A 288 20.76 -11.81 7.24
N ILE A 289 20.79 -11.13 6.08
CA ILE A 289 21.31 -9.77 5.97
C ILE A 289 20.43 -8.79 6.77
N ILE A 290 19.10 -8.89 6.65
CA ILE A 290 18.16 -8.11 7.47
C ILE A 290 18.44 -8.34 8.96
N ASP A 291 18.63 -9.59 9.40
CA ASP A 291 18.92 -9.86 10.82
C ASP A 291 20.21 -9.18 11.29
N ARG A 292 21.27 -9.18 10.47
CA ARG A 292 22.52 -8.47 10.80
C ARG A 292 22.32 -6.96 10.83
N HIS A 293 21.55 -6.40 9.91
CA HIS A 293 21.27 -4.97 9.84
C HIS A 293 20.50 -4.51 11.08
N LEU A 294 19.37 -5.17 11.38
CA LEU A 294 18.53 -4.83 12.53
C LEU A 294 19.23 -5.04 13.88
N ASN A 295 20.23 -5.92 13.98
CA ASN A 295 21.00 -6.11 15.20
C ASN A 295 22.14 -5.08 15.40
N LYS A 296 22.57 -4.38 14.34
CA LYS A 296 23.65 -3.38 14.44
C LYS A 296 23.12 -1.99 14.80
N GLU A 297 21.94 -1.62 14.29
CA GLU A 297 21.43 -0.26 14.42
C GLU A 297 20.65 0.00 15.72
N PHE A 298 20.20 -1.05 16.42
CA PHE A 298 19.25 -0.93 17.53
C PHE A 298 19.71 -1.64 18.82
N VAL A 299 21.02 -1.82 19.00
CA VAL A 299 21.68 -2.30 20.24
C VAL A 299 22.38 -1.15 20.95
#